data_AF-A0A176VI09-F1
#
_entry.id   AF-A0A176VI09-F1
#
_cell.length_a   1.000
_cell.length_b   1.000
_cell.length_c   1.000
_cell.angle_alpha   90.00
_cell.angle_beta   90.00
_cell.angle_gamma   90.00
#
_symmetry.space_group_name_H-M   'P 1'
#
loop_
_entity.id
_entity.type
_entity.pdbx_description
1 polymer ?
#
loop_
_entity_poly.entity_id
_entity_poly.type
_entity_poly.pdbx_seq_one_letter_code
_entity_poly.pdbx_strand_id
1 'polypeptide(L)'
;MKGFLDARVEELISGCLLLCNFGATADDTGPLVDGWLTPLSEDKPHRRVSIMRLLEQGLVTEEQRALCNIAWYMYTNKEVEELLKSYEGDLKADHRESQVSNIFICIQLTCFGPTDRVKSVETYFSPHPKIGLH
;
A
#
# COMPACT_ATOMS: atom_id res chain seq x y z
N MET A 1 3.32 1.32 -5.68
CA MET A 1 3.20 2.55 -4.87
C MET A 1 3.99 3.73 -5.44
N LYS A 2 5.32 3.63 -5.64
CA LYS A 2 6.16 4.76 -6.09
C LYS A 2 5.57 5.59 -7.24
N GLY A 3 5.26 4.97 -8.38
CA GLY A 3 4.70 5.68 -9.53
C GLY A 3 3.35 6.38 -9.26
N PHE A 4 2.54 5.89 -8.32
CA PHE A 4 1.33 6.59 -7.89
C PHE A 4 1.67 7.83 -7.06
N LEU A 5 2.61 7.70 -6.12
CA LEU A 5 3.05 8.83 -5.29
C LEU A 5 3.73 9.90 -6.14
N ASP A 6 4.66 9.51 -7.02
CA ASP A 6 5.33 10.41 -7.98
C ASP A 6 4.27 11.20 -8.77
N ALA A 7 3.31 10.50 -9.40
CA ALA A 7 2.26 11.14 -10.20
C ALA A 7 1.38 12.09 -9.37
N ARG A 8 1.03 11.75 -8.13
CA ARG A 8 0.23 12.63 -7.27
C ARG A 8 1.01 13.84 -6.81
N VAL A 9 2.29 13.70 -6.51
CA VAL A 9 3.14 14.83 -6.16
C VAL A 9 3.29 15.80 -7.33
N GLU A 10 3.33 15.33 -8.57
CA GLU A 10 3.34 16.21 -9.76
C GLU A 10 2.12 17.12 -9.85
N GLU A 11 0.96 16.66 -9.39
CA GLU A 11 -0.28 17.46 -9.37
C GLU A 11 -0.35 18.46 -8.19
N LEU A 12 0.50 18.31 -7.17
CA LEU A 12 0.45 19.12 -5.95
C LEU A 12 1.23 20.43 -6.08
N ILE A 13 0.67 21.47 -5.44
CA ILE A 13 1.32 22.78 -5.24
C ILE A 13 2.38 22.65 -4.13
N SER A 14 3.45 23.44 -4.22
CA SER A 14 4.49 23.48 -3.19
C SER A 14 3.91 23.86 -1.82
N GLY A 15 4.37 23.20 -0.76
CA GLY A 15 3.86 23.38 0.61
C GLY A 15 2.73 22.43 1.00
N CYS A 16 2.23 21.61 0.07
CA CYS A 16 1.16 20.65 0.34
C CYS A 16 1.67 19.34 0.97
N LEU A 17 0.75 18.66 1.68
CA LEU A 17 0.94 17.33 2.25
C LEU A 17 0.11 16.32 1.45
N LEU A 18 0.75 15.25 0.98
CA LEU A 18 0.07 14.07 0.47
C LEU A 18 -0.09 13.04 1.59
N LEU A 19 -1.31 12.86 2.11
CA LEU A 19 -1.62 11.78 3.05
C LEU A 19 -2.20 10.58 2.30
N CYS A 20 -1.59 9.40 2.47
CA CYS A 20 -2.06 8.15 1.91
C CYS A 20 -2.20 7.10 3.02
N ASN A 21 -3.34 6.41 3.07
CA ASN A 21 -3.57 5.31 4.00
C ASN A 21 -3.69 3.98 3.22
N PHE A 22 -2.87 3.00 3.59
CA PHE A 22 -2.86 1.67 2.98
C PHE A 22 -3.06 0.59 4.05
N GLY A 23 -3.64 -0.54 3.65
CA GLY A 23 -3.66 -1.73 4.47
C GLY A 23 -2.28 -2.37 4.56
N ALA A 24 -1.89 -2.79 5.76
CA ALA A 24 -0.59 -3.41 6.03
C ALA A 24 -0.74 -4.76 6.74
N THR A 25 0.25 -5.63 6.54
CA THR A 25 0.35 -6.90 7.26
C THR A 25 0.97 -6.65 8.62
N ALA A 26 0.46 -7.33 9.66
CA ALA A 26 0.95 -7.12 11.02
C ALA A 26 2.35 -7.71 11.28
N ASP A 27 2.83 -8.59 10.39
CA ASP A 27 4.09 -9.33 10.55
C ASP A 27 5.00 -9.11 9.33
N ASP A 28 6.31 -8.97 9.58
CA ASP A 28 7.39 -8.85 8.57
C ASP A 28 7.66 -10.17 7.80
N THR A 29 6.75 -11.15 7.89
CA THR A 29 6.91 -12.49 7.31
C THR A 29 6.68 -12.54 5.80
N GLY A 30 6.64 -11.38 5.14
CA GLY A 30 6.41 -11.24 3.71
C GLY A 30 4.93 -11.24 3.34
N PRO A 31 4.60 -11.15 2.04
CA PRO A 31 3.22 -11.25 1.60
C PRO A 31 2.68 -12.61 2.04
N LEU A 32 1.63 -12.60 2.87
CA LEU A 32 0.93 -13.82 3.27
C LEU A 32 0.28 -14.42 2.02
N VAL A 33 1.02 -15.30 1.32
CA VAL A 33 0.67 -15.88 0.02
C VAL A 33 -0.68 -16.62 0.04
N ASP A 34 -1.19 -17.04 1.19
CA ASP A 34 -2.46 -17.80 1.29
C ASP A 34 -3.50 -17.21 2.26
N GLY A 35 -3.23 -16.05 2.85
CA GLY A 35 -3.81 -15.72 4.15
C GLY A 35 -5.07 -14.86 4.17
N TRP A 36 -5.37 -14.05 3.14
CA TRP A 36 -6.28 -12.91 3.37
C TRP A 36 -7.52 -12.83 2.49
N LEU A 37 -7.73 -13.82 1.61
CA LEU A 37 -9.12 -14.19 1.38
C LEU A 37 -9.73 -14.82 2.64
N THR A 38 -8.93 -15.22 3.64
CA THR A 38 -9.48 -15.58 4.95
C THR A 38 -10.18 -14.35 5.52
N PRO A 39 -11.48 -14.48 5.82
CA PRO A 39 -12.30 -13.34 6.15
C PRO A 39 -11.73 -12.59 7.35
N LEU A 40 -11.91 -11.28 7.31
CA LEU A 40 -12.09 -10.48 8.50
C LEU A 40 -12.97 -11.25 9.48
N SER A 41 -12.37 -11.84 10.53
CA SER A 41 -12.99 -12.74 11.51
C SER A 41 -13.60 -14.03 10.94
N GLU A 42 -13.59 -15.10 11.74
CA GLU A 42 -14.47 -16.26 11.54
C GLU A 42 -15.97 -15.87 11.46
N ASP A 43 -16.32 -14.61 11.81
CA ASP A 43 -17.68 -14.06 11.80
C ASP A 43 -18.10 -13.32 10.52
N LYS A 44 -17.23 -13.03 9.53
CA LYS A 44 -17.66 -12.31 8.29
C LYS A 44 -17.12 -12.89 6.97
N PRO A 45 -17.74 -13.97 6.47
CA PRO A 45 -17.20 -14.78 5.40
C PRO A 45 -17.79 -14.34 4.05
N HIS A 46 -17.56 -13.12 3.56
CA HIS A 46 -18.31 -12.64 2.38
C HIS A 46 -17.56 -12.77 1.04
N ARG A 47 -16.22 -12.66 1.01
CA ARG A 47 -15.47 -12.63 -0.28
C ARG A 47 -14.88 -13.98 -0.72
N ARG A 48 -14.20 -14.74 0.15
CA ARG A 48 -13.73 -16.11 -0.19
C ARG A 48 -14.89 -17.09 -0.37
N VAL A 49 -15.96 -16.85 0.36
CA VAL A 49 -17.22 -17.58 0.21
C VAL A 49 -17.89 -17.33 -1.14
N SER A 50 -17.65 -16.19 -1.80
CA SER A 50 -18.29 -15.94 -3.10
C SER A 50 -17.69 -16.80 -4.21
N ILE A 51 -16.36 -16.85 -4.37
CA ILE A 51 -15.73 -17.69 -5.40
C ILE A 51 -15.85 -19.19 -5.08
N MET A 52 -15.72 -19.59 -3.82
CA MET A 52 -15.93 -21.00 -3.43
C MET A 52 -17.37 -21.44 -3.65
N ARG A 53 -18.37 -20.57 -3.39
CA ARG A 53 -19.77 -20.88 -3.71
C ARG A 53 -20.01 -21.01 -5.21
N LEU A 54 -19.37 -20.17 -6.03
CA LEU A 54 -19.47 -20.31 -7.49
C LEU A 54 -18.89 -21.66 -7.95
N LEU A 55 -17.80 -22.13 -7.33
CA LEU A 55 -17.24 -23.46 -7.58
C LEU A 55 -18.19 -24.58 -7.13
N GLU A 56 -18.71 -24.50 -5.90
CA GLU A 56 -19.67 -25.48 -5.34
C GLU A 56 -20.97 -25.56 -6.15
N GLN A 57 -21.41 -24.46 -6.76
CA GLN A 57 -22.56 -24.40 -7.66
C GLN A 57 -22.24 -24.85 -9.10
N GLY A 58 -20.99 -25.18 -9.40
CA GLY A 58 -20.54 -25.57 -10.75
C GLY A 58 -20.55 -24.42 -11.77
N LEU A 59 -20.60 -23.17 -11.31
CA LEU A 59 -20.59 -21.98 -12.17
C LEU A 59 -19.18 -21.59 -12.63
N VAL A 60 -18.15 -22.05 -11.92
CA VAL A 60 -16.74 -21.93 -12.31
C VAL A 60 -16.03 -23.26 -12.11
N THR A 61 -15.00 -23.54 -12.91
CA THR A 61 -14.14 -24.72 -12.74
C THR A 61 -13.03 -24.46 -11.72
N GLU A 62 -12.42 -25.54 -11.22
CA GLU A 62 -11.26 -25.46 -10.33
C GLU A 62 -10.06 -24.76 -11.00
N GLU A 63 -9.89 -24.95 -12.31
CA GLU A 63 -8.88 -24.27 -13.11
C GLU A 63 -9.15 -22.75 -13.19
N GLN A 64 -10.39 -22.34 -13.45
CA GLN A 64 -10.79 -20.93 -13.45
C GLN A 64 -10.62 -20.27 -12.08
N ARG A 65 -10.92 -21.00 -11.00
CA ARG A 65 -10.66 -20.56 -9.63
C ARG A 65 -9.17 -20.37 -9.38
N ALA A 66 -8.34 -21.33 -9.76
CA ALA A 66 -6.89 -21.28 -9.55
C ALA A 66 -6.23 -20.10 -10.28
N LEU A 67 -6.80 -19.68 -11.41
CA LEU A 67 -6.34 -18.51 -12.17
C LEU A 67 -6.87 -17.17 -11.61
N CYS A 68 -7.87 -17.21 -10.73
CA CYS A 68 -8.48 -16.02 -10.15
C CYS A 68 -7.59 -15.42 -9.05
N ASN A 69 -6.78 -14.43 -9.44
CA ASN A 69 -5.95 -13.66 -8.53
C ASN A 69 -6.60 -12.30 -8.27
N ILE A 70 -6.69 -11.92 -6.99
CA ILE A 70 -7.11 -10.56 -6.64
C ILE A 70 -5.95 -9.62 -6.90
N ALA A 71 -6.19 -8.55 -7.67
CA ALA A 71 -5.21 -7.50 -7.91
C ALA A 71 -5.11 -6.59 -6.66
N TRP A 72 -4.46 -7.10 -5.63
CA TRP A 72 -4.27 -6.42 -4.35
C TRP A 72 -2.87 -6.65 -3.81
N TYR A 73 -2.42 -5.72 -2.96
CA TYR A 73 -1.12 -5.78 -2.33
C TYR A 73 -1.20 -5.14 -0.95
N MET A 74 -0.61 -5.79 0.06
CA MET A 74 -0.48 -5.24 1.41
C MET A 74 1.00 -4.94 1.63
N TYR A 75 1.30 -3.69 1.94
CA TYR A 75 2.67 -3.24 2.11
C TYR A 75 3.18 -3.59 3.52
N THR A 76 4.41 -4.06 3.58
CA THR A 76 5.15 -4.19 4.84
C THR A 76 5.78 -2.84 5.22
N ASN A 77 6.08 -2.69 6.51
CA ASN A 77 6.82 -1.54 7.03
C ASN A 77 8.16 -1.35 6.30
N LYS A 78 8.90 -2.46 6.12
CA LYS A 78 10.19 -2.46 5.43
C LYS A 78 10.12 -1.94 4.00
N GLU A 79 9.11 -2.32 3.23
CA GLU A 79 8.94 -1.85 1.85
C GLU A 79 8.61 -0.35 1.78
N VAL A 80 7.82 0.15 2.73
CA VAL A 80 7.56 1.59 2.84
C VAL A 80 8.83 2.33 3.23
N GLU A 81 9.62 1.81 4.18
CA GLU A 81 10.91 2.41 4.53
C GLU A 81 11.89 2.44 3.36
N GLU A 82 12.01 1.34 2.59
CA GLU A 82 12.86 1.26 1.40
C GLU A 82 12.39 2.24 0.31
N LEU A 83 11.08 2.36 0.12
CA LEU A 83 10.49 3.35 -0.78
C LEU A 83 10.84 4.78 -0.35
N LEU A 84 10.69 5.11 0.93
CA LEU A 84 10.99 6.47 1.41
C LEU A 84 12.49 6.78 1.40
N LYS A 85 13.35 5.80 1.71
CA LYS A 85 14.80 5.92 1.55
C LYS A 85 15.21 6.20 0.11
N SER A 86 14.47 5.70 -0.88
CA SER A 86 14.74 6.02 -2.30
C SER A 86 14.60 7.52 -2.58
N TYR A 87 13.58 8.18 -2.01
CA TYR A 87 13.42 9.63 -2.14
C TYR A 87 14.53 10.42 -1.43
N GLU A 88 15.02 9.95 -0.27
CA GLU A 88 16.17 10.56 0.39
C GLU A 88 17.46 10.45 -0.44
N GLY A 89 17.64 9.34 -1.15
CA GLY A 89 18.74 9.13 -2.09
C GLY A 89 18.70 10.13 -3.24
N ASP A 90 17.52 10.29 -3.85
CA ASP A 90 17.28 11.24 -4.94
C ASP A 90 17.55 12.69 -4.49
N LEU A 91 17.09 13.07 -3.28
CA LEU A 91 17.35 14.39 -2.69
C LEU A 91 18.86 14.68 -2.50
N LYS A 92 19.65 13.69 -2.08
CA LYS A 92 21.10 13.84 -1.90
C LYS A 92 21.84 13.95 -3.22
N ALA A 93 21.35 13.29 -4.28
CA ALA A 93 21.93 13.37 -5.62
C ALA A 93 21.69 14.75 -6.27
N ASP A 94 20.56 15.38 -5.97
CA ASP A 94 20.13 16.67 -6.53
C ASP A 94 20.67 17.92 -5.81
N HIS A 95 21.53 17.78 -4.80
CA HIS A 95 22.20 18.91 -4.12
C HIS A 95 23.18 19.73 -5.00
N ARG A 96 23.16 19.55 -6.32
CA ARG A 96 23.68 20.52 -7.28
C ARG A 96 22.52 21.47 -7.68
N GLU A 97 22.29 22.46 -6.82
CA GLU A 97 21.59 23.74 -7.12
C GLU A 97 20.06 23.81 -7.35
N SER A 98 19.25 22.77 -7.10
CA SER A 98 17.77 22.93 -7.23
C SER A 98 17.04 23.15 -5.90
N GLN A 99 16.11 24.12 -5.90
CA GLN A 99 15.14 24.37 -4.83
C GLN A 99 14.36 23.08 -4.54
N VAL A 100 14.62 22.47 -3.38
CA VAL A 100 13.84 21.33 -2.87
C VAL A 100 12.38 21.77 -2.75
N SER A 101 11.45 21.12 -3.44
CA SER A 101 10.02 21.41 -3.25
C SER A 101 9.60 21.15 -1.79
N ASN A 102 8.68 21.97 -1.28
CA ASN A 102 8.14 21.82 0.07
C ASN A 102 6.98 20.82 0.10
N ILE A 103 7.04 19.73 -0.68
CA ILE A 103 5.99 18.71 -0.69
C ILE A 103 6.42 17.56 0.20
N PHE A 104 5.51 17.18 1.09
CA PHE A 104 5.72 16.09 2.02
C PHE A 104 4.76 14.94 1.72
N ILE A 105 5.29 13.72 1.80
CA ILE A 105 4.49 12.50 1.73
C ILE A 105 4.35 11.96 3.14
N CYS A 106 3.11 11.69 3.54
CA CYS A 106 2.76 10.97 4.75
C CYS A 106 2.05 9.66 4.38
N ILE A 107 2.64 8.53 4.75
CA ILE A 107 2.08 7.19 4.52
C ILE A 107 1.65 6.62 5.87
N GLN A 108 0.38 6.27 5.98
CA GLN A 108 -0.15 5.52 7.12
C GLN A 108 -0.40 4.08 6.71
N LEU A 109 0.23 3.15 7.42
CA LEU A 109 0.00 1.73 7.29
C LEU A 109 -0.93 1.28 8.42
N THR A 110 -2.16 0.93 8.06
CA THR A 110 -3.18 0.46 9.01
C THR A 110 -3.25 -1.05 9.00
N CYS A 111 -2.89 -1.68 10.11
CA CYS A 111 -3.05 -3.12 10.31
C CYS A 111 -4.37 -3.40 10.99
N PHE A 112 -5.22 -4.21 10.37
CA PHE A 112 -6.46 -4.68 10.99
C PHE A 112 -6.21 -6.02 11.68
N GLY A 113 -6.68 -6.14 12.92
CA GLY A 113 -6.72 -7.42 13.61
C GLY A 113 -7.84 -8.31 13.08
N PRO A 114 -7.93 -9.56 13.57
CA PRO A 114 -8.96 -10.51 13.16
C PRO A 114 -10.39 -10.07 13.49
N THR A 115 -10.60 -9.01 14.29
CA THR A 115 -11.92 -8.53 14.73
C THR A 115 -12.34 -7.20 14.11
N ASP A 116 -11.80 -6.84 12.94
CA ASP A 116 -12.01 -5.53 12.28
C ASP A 116 -11.52 -4.31 13.08
N ARG A 117 -10.89 -4.53 14.25
CA ARG A 117 -10.29 -3.45 15.04
C ARG A 117 -8.91 -3.14 14.50
N VAL A 118 -8.59 -1.84 14.42
CA VAL A 118 -7.24 -1.38 14.14
C VAL A 118 -6.31 -1.94 15.22
N LYS A 119 -5.35 -2.77 14.81
CA LYS A 119 -4.32 -3.37 15.67
C LYS A 119 -3.16 -2.40 15.86
N SER A 120 -2.73 -1.76 14.78
CA SER A 120 -1.68 -0.74 14.78
C SER A 120 -1.84 0.22 13.61
N VAL A 121 -1.28 1.42 13.76
CA VAL A 121 -1.12 2.41 12.70
C VAL A 121 0.33 2.87 12.74
N GLU A 122 1.10 2.52 11.73
CA GLU A 122 2.45 3.06 11.55
C GLU A 122 2.38 4.25 10.61
N THR A 123 3.04 5.35 10.95
CA THR A 123 3.04 6.58 10.16
C THR A 123 4.45 6.94 9.74
N TYR A 124 4.65 7.07 8.43
CA TYR A 124 5.91 7.43 7.82
C TYR A 124 5.81 8.78 7.14
N PHE A 125 6.91 9.52 7.17
CA PHE A 125 6.98 10.88 6.63
C PHE A 125 8.29 11.06 5.87
N SER A 126 8.23 11.64 4.68
CA SER A 126 9.42 11.98 3.90
C SER A 126 9.18 13.17 2.98
N PRO A 127 10.15 14.08 2.80
CA PRO A 127 10.11 15.07 1.73
C PRO A 127 10.23 14.39 0.35
N HIS A 128 9.52 14.90 -0.66
CA HIS A 128 9.62 14.39 -2.02
C HIS A 128 10.54 15.26 -2.89
N PRO A 129 11.39 14.67 -3.76
CA PRO A 129 12.35 15.40 -4.60
C PRO A 129 11.74 16.17 -5.78
N LYS A 130 10.45 16.56 -5.74
CA LYS A 130 9.86 17.28 -6.88
C LYS A 130 10.67 18.57 -7.14
N ILE A 131 11.08 18.76 -8.38
CA ILE A 131 11.75 19.98 -8.83
C ILE A 131 10.64 20.99 -9.14
N GLY A 132 10.65 22.14 -8.46
CA GLY A 132 9.70 23.21 -8.75
C GLY A 132 9.93 23.75 -10.16
N LEU A 133 9.04 23.45 -11.11
CA LEU A 133 8.93 24.20 -12.35
C LEU A 133 8.17 25.49 -12.03
N HIS A 134 8.89 26.62 -12.02
CA HIS A 134 8.33 27.98 -11.95
C HIS A 134 7.67 28.38 -13.27
#